data_AF-D2THC0-F1
#
_entry.id   AF-D2THC0-F1
#
_cell.length_a   1.000
_cell.length_b   1.000
_cell.length_c   1.000
_cell.angle_alpha   90.00
_cell.angle_beta   90.00
_cell.angle_gamma   90.00
#
_symmetry.space_group_name_H-M   'P 1'
#
loop_
_entity.id
_entity.type
_entity.pdbx_description
1 polymer ?
#
loop_
_entity_poly.entity_id
_entity_poly.type
_entity_poly.pdbx_seq_one_letter_code
_entity_poly.pdbx_strand_id
1 'polypeptide(L)'
;MPRPLNLTLDLSFMHEREKIINRMREFGIEYVHGTNSKALHGLSVGKALWSRAMLDAIKLTPLSGEDGYTRLASHDQPVYTGVSLMSVFRYEEAVYYSKLRLEPHKDGHEPFSVLLGISADIILSDEIDEHKLAKGSIPQTKIMKVIVPPGKGNIAKELLVYSGDLMSKIYEWDIFG
;
A
#
# COMPACT_ATOMS: atom_id res chain seq x y z
N MET A 1 32.15 28.51 20.50
CA MET A 1 31.75 27.30 21.24
C MET A 1 30.64 26.61 20.47
N PRO A 2 30.76 25.35 20.05
CA PRO A 2 29.64 24.62 19.46
C PRO A 2 28.60 24.32 20.55
N ARG A 3 27.31 24.54 20.25
CA ARG A 3 26.21 24.17 21.15
C ARG A 3 26.09 22.65 21.21
N PRO A 4 25.80 22.05 22.38
CA PRO A 4 25.48 20.63 22.44
C PRO A 4 24.18 20.39 21.66
N LEU A 5 24.19 19.43 20.74
CA LEU A 5 22.98 18.89 20.15
C LEU A 5 22.20 18.19 21.28
N ASN A 6 21.12 18.83 21.73
CA ASN A 6 20.10 18.16 22.52
C ASN A 6 19.39 17.16 21.61
N LEU A 7 19.86 15.92 21.61
CA LEU A 7 19.10 14.76 21.17
C LEU A 7 18.05 14.46 22.23
N THR A 8 16.99 15.25 22.25
CA THR A 8 15.77 14.86 22.96
C THR A 8 15.15 13.74 22.13
N LEU A 9 15.30 12.50 22.58
CA LEU A 9 14.52 11.39 22.02
C LEU A 9 13.04 11.76 22.16
N ASP A 10 12.34 11.92 21.04
CA ASP A 10 10.91 12.17 21.04
C ASP A 10 10.15 10.87 21.38
N LEU A 11 9.96 10.65 22.67
CA LEU A 11 9.22 9.51 23.20
C LEU A 11 7.74 9.53 22.80
N SER A 12 7.19 10.68 22.42
CA SER A 12 5.78 10.79 22.02
C SER A 12 5.56 10.16 20.65
N PHE A 13 6.47 10.42 19.71
CA PHE A 13 6.50 9.80 18.38
C PHE A 13 6.66 8.27 18.47
N MET A 14 7.55 7.79 19.34
CA MET A 14 7.76 6.35 19.53
C MET A 14 6.50 5.64 20.03
N HIS A 15 5.77 6.24 20.96
CA HIS A 15 4.55 5.66 21.53
C HIS A 15 3.37 5.67 20.54
N GLU A 16 3.25 6.70 19.71
CA GLU A 16 2.26 6.75 18.65
C GLU A 16 2.52 5.70 17.57
N ARG A 17 3.77 5.57 17.15
CA ARG A 17 4.21 4.54 16.20
C ARG A 17 3.89 3.13 16.70
N GLU A 18 4.17 2.86 17.97
CA GLU A 18 3.87 1.55 18.58
C GLU A 18 2.37 1.24 18.58
N LYS A 19 1.52 2.24 18.90
CA LYS A 19 0.06 2.09 18.82
C LYS A 19 -0.41 1.75 17.40
N ILE A 20 0.16 2.42 16.39
CA ILE A 20 -0.18 2.16 14.98
C ILE A 20 0.20 0.72 14.60
N ILE A 21 1.41 0.30 14.93
CA ILE A 21 1.88 -1.06 14.64
C ILE A 21 1.01 -2.11 15.34
N ASN A 22 0.72 -1.93 16.63
CA ASN A 22 -0.12 -2.85 17.39
C ASN A 22 -1.53 -2.96 16.80
N ARG A 23 -2.11 -1.83 16.40
CA ARG A 23 -3.43 -1.80 15.76
C ARG A 23 -3.45 -2.50 14.40
N MET A 24 -2.41 -2.33 13.58
CA MET A 24 -2.27 -3.08 12.32
C MET A 24 -2.16 -4.59 12.58
N ARG A 25 -1.41 -5.00 13.61
CA ARG A 25 -1.31 -6.41 14.02
C ARG A 25 -2.64 -6.98 14.52
N GLU A 26 -3.45 -6.22 15.25
CA GLU A 26 -4.81 -6.61 15.64
C GLU A 26 -5.70 -6.88 14.42
N PHE A 27 -5.47 -6.20 13.30
CA PHE A 27 -6.14 -6.47 12.04
C PHE A 27 -5.59 -7.70 11.29
N GLY A 28 -4.57 -8.39 11.83
CA GLY A 28 -3.88 -9.49 11.16
C GLY A 28 -2.97 -9.04 10.02
N ILE A 29 -2.55 -7.77 10.02
CA ILE A 29 -1.65 -7.21 9.01
C ILE A 29 -0.20 -7.48 9.43
N GLU A 30 0.54 -8.16 8.57
CA GLU A 30 1.99 -8.36 8.73
C GLU A 30 2.77 -7.44 7.79
N TYR A 31 2.23 -7.22 6.59
CA TYR A 31 2.84 -6.40 5.56
C TYR A 31 1.91 -5.29 5.10
N VAL A 32 2.47 -4.19 4.62
CA VAL A 32 1.74 -3.09 4.00
C VAL A 32 2.30 -2.81 2.61
N HIS A 33 1.39 -2.53 1.68
CA HIS A 33 1.72 -2.03 0.35
C HIS A 33 1.20 -0.60 0.21
N GLY A 34 2.09 0.33 -0.10
CA GLY A 34 1.75 1.74 -0.35
C GLY A 34 1.35 1.97 -1.81
N THR A 35 0.13 2.44 -2.02
CA THR A 35 -0.42 2.74 -3.36
C THR A 35 -1.34 3.96 -3.32
N ASN A 36 -2.13 4.19 -4.37
CA ASN A 36 -3.13 5.24 -4.39
C ASN A 36 -4.49 4.72 -4.88
N SER A 37 -5.49 5.58 -4.82
CA SER A 37 -6.88 5.25 -5.14
C SER A 37 -7.09 4.69 -6.55
N LYS A 38 -6.19 4.95 -7.52
CA LYS A 38 -6.27 4.37 -8.86
C LYS A 38 -6.21 2.84 -8.84
N ALA A 39 -5.38 2.30 -7.94
CA ALA A 39 -5.20 0.85 -7.81
C ALA A 39 -6.44 0.15 -7.24
N LEU A 40 -7.34 0.87 -6.56
CA LEU A 40 -8.57 0.29 -6.02
C LEU A 40 -9.52 -0.15 -7.14
N HIS A 41 -9.60 0.60 -8.23
CA HIS A 41 -10.54 0.29 -9.30
C HIS A 41 -10.22 -1.04 -9.97
N GLY A 42 -8.99 -1.30 -10.34
CA GLY A 42 -8.67 -2.63 -10.84
C GLY A 42 -8.47 -3.67 -9.80
N LEU A 43 -8.31 -3.30 -8.52
CA LEU A 43 -8.37 -4.32 -7.49
C LEU A 43 -9.79 -4.88 -7.53
N SER A 44 -10.80 -4.01 -7.65
CA SER A 44 -12.21 -4.32 -7.87
C SER A 44 -12.45 -5.30 -9.03
N VAL A 45 -11.84 -5.04 -10.19
CA VAL A 45 -12.06 -5.81 -11.44
C VAL A 45 -11.19 -7.08 -11.49
N GLY A 46 -9.91 -6.93 -11.18
CA GLY A 46 -8.87 -7.95 -11.34
C GLY A 46 -8.81 -8.97 -10.21
N LYS A 47 -9.45 -8.68 -9.06
CA LYS A 47 -9.48 -9.54 -7.87
C LYS A 47 -8.10 -9.90 -7.30
N ALA A 48 -7.08 -9.13 -7.66
CA ALA A 48 -5.73 -9.24 -7.11
C ALA A 48 -4.93 -7.94 -7.34
N LEU A 49 -3.91 -7.76 -6.52
CA LEU A 49 -2.80 -6.84 -6.81
C LEU A 49 -1.80 -7.57 -7.70
N TRP A 50 -1.42 -6.93 -8.79
CA TRP A 50 -0.53 -7.52 -9.78
C TRP A 50 0.81 -6.79 -9.81
N SER A 51 1.88 -7.56 -10.03
CA SER A 51 3.17 -6.98 -10.36
C SER A 51 3.12 -6.27 -11.71
N ARG A 52 4.08 -5.38 -11.97
CA ARG A 52 4.11 -4.61 -13.21
C ARG A 52 4.24 -5.51 -14.45
N ALA A 53 5.05 -6.56 -14.38
CA ALA A 53 5.22 -7.55 -15.45
C ALA A 53 3.89 -8.20 -15.85
N MET A 54 3.06 -8.55 -14.86
CA MET A 54 1.75 -9.16 -15.11
C MET A 54 0.81 -8.18 -15.80
N LEU A 55 0.78 -6.91 -15.37
CA LEU A 55 -0.02 -5.85 -16.00
C LEU A 55 0.39 -5.60 -17.46
N ASP A 56 1.70 -5.56 -17.72
CA ASP A 56 2.24 -5.40 -19.08
C ASP A 56 1.87 -6.59 -19.98
N ALA A 57 1.97 -7.82 -19.46
CA ALA A 57 1.65 -9.05 -20.20
C ALA A 57 0.16 -9.13 -20.60
N ILE A 58 -0.74 -8.70 -19.71
CA ILE A 58 -2.20 -8.72 -19.97
C ILE A 58 -2.70 -7.45 -20.66
N LYS A 59 -1.81 -6.48 -20.94
CA LYS A 59 -2.12 -5.16 -21.54
C LYS A 59 -3.25 -4.41 -20.82
N LEU A 60 -3.44 -4.66 -19.51
CA LEU A 60 -4.39 -3.92 -18.70
C LEU A 60 -3.67 -2.72 -18.07
N THR A 61 -3.86 -1.55 -18.67
CA THR A 61 -3.30 -0.29 -18.20
C THR A 61 -4.37 0.60 -17.55
N PRO A 62 -4.06 1.19 -16.38
CA PRO A 62 -3.63 0.53 -15.16
C PRO A 62 -4.85 0.31 -14.26
N LEU A 63 -5.16 -0.95 -13.97
CA LEU A 63 -6.30 -1.25 -13.13
C LEU A 63 -5.81 -1.55 -11.68
N SER A 64 -4.82 -2.41 -11.40
CA SER A 64 -4.37 -2.68 -10.01
C SER A 64 -2.88 -2.99 -9.86
N GLY A 65 -2.06 -1.94 -9.89
CA GLY A 65 -0.61 -2.09 -9.83
C GLY A 65 0.13 -1.22 -8.83
N GLU A 66 1.42 -1.52 -8.76
CA GLU A 66 2.60 -0.83 -8.18
C GLU A 66 2.77 0.67 -8.53
N ASP A 67 1.72 1.35 -9.00
CA ASP A 67 1.85 2.72 -9.53
C ASP A 67 2.25 3.74 -8.45
N GLY A 68 1.99 3.47 -7.17
CA GLY A 68 2.47 4.29 -6.04
C GLY A 68 3.93 4.01 -5.66
N TYR A 69 4.39 2.76 -5.78
CA TYR A 69 5.71 2.37 -5.28
C TYR A 69 6.85 2.65 -6.27
N THR A 70 6.55 2.83 -7.55
CA THR A 70 7.58 2.89 -8.60
C THR A 70 7.70 4.29 -9.22
N ARG A 71 8.68 5.07 -8.75
CA ARG A 71 9.10 6.30 -9.43
C ARG A 71 9.64 6.03 -10.84
N LEU A 72 10.24 4.84 -11.04
CA LEU A 72 10.80 4.31 -12.28
C LEU A 72 10.69 2.77 -12.27
N ALA A 73 9.55 2.18 -12.63
CA ALA A 73 9.47 0.74 -12.87
C ALA A 73 10.26 0.40 -14.15
N SER A 74 11.58 0.26 -14.06
CA SER A 74 12.35 -0.35 -15.15
C SER A 74 12.18 -1.86 -15.08
N HIS A 75 12.28 -2.53 -16.23
CA HIS A 75 12.19 -3.99 -16.31
C HIS A 75 13.32 -4.68 -15.53
N ASP A 76 14.38 -3.92 -15.19
CA ASP A 76 15.53 -4.38 -14.43
C ASP A 76 15.36 -4.24 -12.92
N GLN A 77 14.29 -3.59 -12.44
CA GLN A 77 14.03 -3.50 -11.01
C GLN A 77 13.20 -4.69 -10.53
N PRO A 78 13.50 -5.28 -9.36
CA PRO A 78 12.77 -6.45 -8.90
C PRO A 78 11.27 -6.23 -8.63
N VAL A 79 10.87 -4.99 -8.33
CA VAL A 79 9.46 -4.56 -8.25
C VAL A 79 8.68 -4.75 -9.56
N TYR A 80 9.38 -4.96 -10.67
CA TYR A 80 8.75 -5.35 -11.93
C TYR A 80 8.10 -6.73 -11.82
N THR A 81 8.75 -7.68 -11.13
CA THR A 81 8.36 -9.10 -11.10
C THR A 81 7.43 -9.45 -9.95
N GLY A 82 7.38 -8.64 -8.89
CA GLY A 82 6.55 -8.86 -7.70
C GLY A 82 5.86 -7.62 -7.16
N VAL A 83 4.98 -7.80 -6.19
CA VAL A 83 4.37 -6.68 -5.44
C VAL A 83 5.24 -6.35 -4.23
N SER A 84 5.67 -5.10 -4.10
CA SER A 84 6.50 -4.60 -3.03
C SER A 84 5.74 -4.52 -1.71
N LEU A 85 6.34 -5.08 -0.67
CA LEU A 85 5.77 -5.19 0.64
C LEU A 85 6.74 -4.69 1.70
N MET A 86 6.22 -3.86 2.58
CA MET A 86 6.94 -3.43 3.77
C MET A 86 6.41 -4.19 4.96
N SER A 87 7.29 -4.55 5.87
CA SER A 87 6.83 -4.94 7.20
C SER A 87 6.01 -3.82 7.82
N VAL A 88 5.02 -4.18 8.64
CA VAL A 88 4.26 -3.24 9.46
C VAL A 88 5.16 -2.29 10.29
N PHE A 89 6.37 -2.71 10.65
CA PHE A 89 7.36 -1.87 11.33
C PHE A 89 7.95 -0.76 10.44
N ARG A 90 7.74 -0.79 9.13
CA ARG A 90 8.23 0.22 8.17
C ARG A 90 7.06 0.85 7.42
N TYR A 91 5.87 0.93 8.04
CA TYR A 91 4.67 1.42 7.37
C TYR A 91 4.80 2.87 6.90
N GLU A 92 5.62 3.68 7.57
CA GLU A 92 5.86 5.08 7.23
C GLU A 92 6.47 5.22 5.84
N GLU A 93 7.33 4.28 5.45
CA GLU A 93 7.87 4.24 4.10
C GLU A 93 6.76 3.90 3.09
N ALA A 94 5.82 3.02 3.44
CA ALA A 94 4.68 2.70 2.57
C ALA A 94 3.77 3.91 2.40
N VAL A 95 3.57 4.69 3.47
CA VAL A 95 2.89 5.99 3.41
C VAL A 95 3.62 6.94 2.47
N TYR A 96 4.94 7.05 2.57
CA TYR A 96 5.73 7.89 1.67
C TYR A 96 5.51 7.50 0.19
N TYR A 97 5.61 6.21 -0.13
CA TYR A 97 5.38 5.71 -1.49
C TYR A 97 3.94 5.91 -1.96
N SER A 98 2.95 5.74 -1.08
CA SER A 98 1.52 5.94 -1.39
C SER A 98 1.18 7.38 -1.86
N LYS A 99 2.05 8.35 -1.56
CA LYS A 99 1.92 9.76 -1.97
C LYS A 99 2.59 10.05 -3.32
N LEU A 100 3.40 9.13 -3.84
CA LEU A 100 4.02 9.31 -5.15
C LEU A 100 2.96 9.10 -6.26
N ARG A 101 3.05 9.92 -7.31
CA ARG A 101 2.19 9.83 -8.51
C ARG A 101 0.68 9.98 -8.25
N LEU A 102 0.30 10.90 -7.37
CA LEU A 102 -1.07 11.39 -7.22
C LEU A 102 -1.48 12.30 -8.40
N GLU A 103 -1.28 11.85 -9.64
CA GLU A 103 -1.74 12.58 -10.82
C GLU A 103 -3.27 12.48 -10.98
N PRO A 104 -3.99 13.55 -11.32
CA PRO A 104 -5.45 13.55 -11.42
C PRO A 104 -6.01 12.39 -12.27
N HIS A 105 -7.13 11.82 -11.83
CA HIS A 105 -7.90 10.87 -12.65
C HIS A 105 -8.59 11.60 -13.81
N LYS A 106 -8.85 10.91 -14.93
CA LYS A 106 -9.77 11.42 -15.97
C LYS A 106 -11.24 11.39 -15.50
N ASP A 107 -11.47 10.72 -14.38
CA ASP A 107 -12.74 10.29 -13.80
C ASP A 107 -13.28 11.32 -12.78
N GLY A 108 -12.55 12.43 -12.57
CA GLY A 108 -12.99 13.56 -11.76
C GLY A 108 -12.65 13.50 -10.27
N HIS A 109 -12.24 12.34 -9.72
CA HIS A 109 -11.80 12.25 -8.32
C HIS A 109 -10.32 12.61 -8.18
N GLU A 110 -10.01 13.46 -7.19
CA GLU A 110 -8.63 13.68 -6.79
C GLU A 110 -8.04 12.38 -6.22
N PRO A 111 -6.90 11.89 -6.75
CA PRO A 111 -6.26 10.69 -6.25
C PRO A 111 -5.83 10.89 -4.80
N PHE A 112 -5.91 9.84 -4.01
CA PHE A 112 -5.49 9.85 -2.61
C PHE A 112 -4.66 8.61 -2.27
N SER A 113 -3.81 8.76 -1.27
CA SER A 113 -2.96 7.70 -0.76
C SER A 113 -3.77 6.55 -0.16
N VAL A 114 -3.29 5.32 -0.35
CA VAL A 114 -3.92 4.10 0.17
C VAL A 114 -2.83 3.17 0.69
N LEU A 115 -3.05 2.57 1.86
CA LEU A 115 -2.28 1.42 2.28
C LEU A 115 -3.14 0.16 2.21
N LEU A 116 -2.61 -0.87 1.58
CA LEU A 116 -3.21 -2.20 1.60
C LEU A 116 -2.49 -3.02 2.67
N GLY A 117 -3.21 -3.38 3.72
CA GLY A 117 -2.73 -4.24 4.78
C GLY A 117 -2.87 -5.71 4.37
N ILE A 118 -1.77 -6.45 4.37
CA ILE A 118 -1.64 -7.81 3.83
C ILE A 118 -1.30 -8.79 4.96
N SER A 119 -1.93 -9.96 4.93
CA SER A 119 -1.67 -11.05 5.89
C SER A 119 -0.26 -11.64 5.73
N ALA A 120 0.23 -12.34 6.75
CA ALA A 120 1.50 -13.08 6.68
C ALA A 120 1.49 -14.25 5.68
N ASP A 121 0.31 -14.80 5.38
CA ASP A 121 0.13 -15.96 4.49
C ASP A 121 0.18 -15.56 3.01
N ILE A 122 1.38 -15.16 2.59
CA ILE A 122 1.73 -14.80 1.21
C ILE A 122 3.04 -15.47 0.82
N ILE A 123 3.18 -15.79 -0.47
CA ILE A 123 4.41 -16.36 -1.01
C ILE A 123 5.35 -15.20 -1.35
N LEU A 124 6.50 -15.14 -0.67
CA LEU A 124 7.52 -14.13 -0.90
C LEU A 124 8.58 -14.63 -1.89
N SER A 125 9.29 -13.69 -2.52
CA SER A 125 10.53 -13.96 -3.24
C SER A 125 11.69 -14.00 -2.25
N ASP A 126 12.57 -15.00 -2.41
CA ASP A 126 13.80 -15.12 -1.63
C ASP A 126 14.95 -14.24 -2.17
N GLU A 127 14.72 -13.50 -3.26
CA GLU A 127 15.77 -12.80 -4.01
C GLU A 127 16.16 -11.44 -3.41
N ILE A 128 15.41 -10.91 -2.44
CA ILE A 128 15.65 -9.57 -1.87
C ILE A 128 15.37 -9.54 -0.37
N ASP A 129 16.42 -9.42 0.41
CA ASP A 129 16.31 -9.34 1.88
C ASP A 129 15.85 -7.96 2.38
N GLU A 130 16.22 -6.89 1.67
CA GLU A 130 15.95 -5.51 2.10
C GLU A 130 14.49 -5.06 1.86
N HIS A 131 13.82 -5.67 0.88
CA HIS A 131 12.45 -5.38 0.45
C HIS A 131 11.73 -6.68 0.10
N LYS A 132 10.75 -7.05 0.91
CA LYS A 132 9.95 -8.24 0.64
C LYS A 132 9.11 -8.02 -0.62
N LEU A 133 9.21 -8.94 -1.57
CA LEU A 133 8.35 -8.97 -2.73
C LEU A 133 7.42 -10.16 -2.65
N ALA A 134 6.14 -9.96 -2.92
CA ALA A 134 5.25 -11.08 -3.20
C ALA A 134 5.58 -11.67 -4.57
N LYS A 135 5.63 -13.00 -4.65
CA LYS A 135 5.83 -13.72 -5.91
C LYS A 135 4.56 -13.61 -6.75
N GLY A 136 4.62 -12.85 -7.84
CA GLY A 136 3.49 -12.69 -8.75
C GLY A 136 2.39 -11.78 -8.19
N SER A 137 1.18 -12.31 -8.02
CA SER A 137 0.00 -11.54 -7.61
C SER A 137 -0.41 -11.80 -6.17
N ILE A 138 -1.00 -10.79 -5.52
CA ILE A 138 -1.60 -10.91 -4.19
C ILE A 138 -3.13 -10.94 -4.35
N PRO A 139 -3.81 -12.06 -4.07
CA PRO A 139 -5.26 -12.12 -4.17
C PRO A 139 -5.93 -11.28 -3.07
N GLN A 140 -7.11 -10.75 -3.35
CA GLN A 140 -7.87 -9.92 -2.39
C GLN A 140 -8.12 -10.58 -1.04
N THR A 141 -8.20 -11.91 -1.01
CA THR A 141 -8.39 -12.68 0.22
C THR A 141 -7.24 -12.50 1.21
N LYS A 142 -6.05 -12.09 0.75
CA LYS A 142 -4.89 -11.78 1.59
C LYS A 142 -4.85 -10.33 2.06
N ILE A 143 -5.72 -9.48 1.52
CA ILE A 143 -5.87 -8.09 1.95
C ILE A 143 -6.79 -8.10 3.17
N MET A 144 -6.24 -7.68 4.31
CA MET A 144 -6.93 -7.62 5.59
C MET A 144 -7.63 -6.28 5.79
N LYS A 145 -7.01 -5.18 5.32
CA LYS A 145 -7.57 -3.83 5.36
C LYS A 145 -7.19 -3.00 4.14
N VAL A 146 -8.10 -2.13 3.73
CA VAL A 146 -7.85 -1.03 2.79
C VAL A 146 -7.86 0.25 3.61
N ILE A 147 -6.68 0.74 3.99
CA ILE A 147 -6.54 1.90 4.86
C ILE A 147 -6.48 3.15 3.99
N VAL A 148 -7.35 4.12 4.26
CA VAL A 148 -7.51 5.35 3.48
C VAL A 148 -7.56 6.57 4.41
N PRO A 149 -7.28 7.79 3.92
CA PRO A 149 -7.41 9.01 4.70
C PRO A 149 -8.87 9.24 5.16
N PRO A 150 -9.08 9.94 6.29
CA PRO A 150 -10.41 10.35 6.74
C PRO A 150 -11.18 11.11 5.64
N GLY A 151 -12.45 10.78 5.45
CA GLY A 151 -13.34 11.38 4.46
C GLY A 151 -13.24 10.76 3.06
N LYS A 152 -12.34 9.79 2.83
CA LYS A 152 -12.19 9.09 1.56
C LYS A 152 -12.87 7.71 1.52
N GLY A 153 -13.48 7.27 2.62
CA GLY A 153 -14.10 5.95 2.73
C GLY A 153 -15.19 5.67 1.70
N ASN A 154 -16.07 6.63 1.42
CA ASN A 154 -17.14 6.46 0.42
C ASN A 154 -16.58 6.38 -1.02
N ILE A 155 -15.60 7.22 -1.34
CA ILE A 155 -14.94 7.18 -2.66
C ILE A 155 -14.22 5.83 -2.84
N ALA A 156 -13.55 5.32 -1.80
CA ALA A 156 -12.92 4.01 -1.84
C ALA A 156 -13.95 2.87 -2.06
N LYS A 157 -15.15 2.97 -1.45
CA LYS A 157 -16.25 2.02 -1.67
C LYS A 157 -16.75 2.04 -3.12
N GLU A 158 -16.90 3.22 -3.71
CA GLU A 158 -17.31 3.38 -5.11
C GLU A 158 -16.27 2.75 -6.06
N LEU A 159 -14.97 2.97 -5.80
CA LEU A 159 -13.90 2.37 -6.59
C LEU A 159 -13.85 0.84 -6.44
N LEU A 160 -14.26 0.30 -5.28
CA LEU A 160 -14.30 -1.13 -4.96
C LEU A 160 -15.68 -1.79 -5.20
N VAL A 161 -16.57 -1.17 -5.98
CA VAL A 161 -17.97 -1.62 -6.14
C VAL A 161 -18.15 -3.10 -6.56
N TYR A 162 -17.18 -3.69 -7.27
CA TYR A 162 -17.23 -5.09 -7.70
C TYR A 162 -16.53 -6.05 -6.72
N SER A 163 -16.11 -5.56 -5.55
CA SER A 163 -15.42 -6.34 -4.52
C SER A 163 -16.00 -6.10 -3.14
N GLY A 164 -17.20 -6.67 -2.92
CA GLY A 164 -17.93 -6.55 -1.65
C GLY A 164 -17.13 -6.94 -0.40
N ASP A 165 -16.25 -7.94 -0.51
CA ASP A 165 -15.34 -8.32 0.57
C ASP A 165 -14.38 -7.18 0.94
N LEU A 166 -13.75 -6.55 -0.05
CA LEU A 166 -12.83 -5.43 0.20
C LEU A 166 -13.54 -4.17 0.69
N MET A 167 -14.77 -3.91 0.24
CA MET A 167 -15.56 -2.78 0.74
C MET A 167 -15.77 -2.88 2.26
N SER A 168 -15.96 -4.10 2.78
CA SER A 168 -16.09 -4.35 4.23
C SER A 168 -14.77 -4.17 5.01
N LYS A 169 -13.64 -4.13 4.29
CA LYS A 169 -12.29 -4.02 4.84
C LYS A 169 -11.73 -2.59 4.80
N ILE A 170 -12.49 -1.62 4.29
CA ILE A 170 -12.08 -0.21 4.29
C ILE A 170 -12.00 0.30 5.73
N TYR A 171 -10.90 1.01 6.04
CA TYR A 171 -10.65 1.61 7.34
C TYR A 171 -10.10 3.01 7.15
N GLU A 172 -10.82 4.02 7.63
CA GLU A 172 -10.37 5.41 7.58
C GLU A 172 -9.43 5.68 8.75
N TRP A 173 -8.22 6.13 8.47
CA TRP A 173 -7.21 6.36 9.50
C TRP A 173 -6.27 7.50 9.13
N ASP A 174 -6.06 8.40 10.09
CA ASP A 174 -5.14 9.52 9.99
C ASP A 174 -3.69 9.11 10.29
N ILE A 175 -3.12 8.29 9.41
CA ILE A 175 -1.69 7.89 9.45
C ILE A 175 -0.91 8.44 8.26
N PHE A 176 -1.59 9.17 7.38
CA PHE A 176 -1.00 9.66 6.14
C PHE A 176 -0.25 10.97 6.35
N GLY A 177 -0.59 11.78 7.36
CA GLY A 177 0.08 13.06 7.65
C GLY A 177 -0.28 14.15 6.65
#